data_AF-A0A1W9LA89-F1
#
_entry.id   AF-A0A1W9LA89-F1
#
_cell.length_a   1.000
_cell.length_b   1.000
_cell.length_c   1.000
_cell.angle_alpha   90.00
_cell.angle_beta   90.00
_cell.angle_gamma   90.00
#
_symmetry.space_group_name_H-M   'P 1'
#
loop_
_entity.id
_entity.type
_entity.pdbx_description
1 polymer ?
#
loop_
_entity_poly.entity_id
_entity_poly.type
_entity_poly.pdbx_seq_one_letter_code
_entity_poly.pdbx_strand_id
1 'polypeptide(L)'
;MNRCLICCDSIDSGNDGYHPKCAQRLFGIRAAPKLAFTWDELNAMAEKTVRRSVTVPGVQPKLSLHLERTKGQGADRFTLVGLEGELILKPPVPKYPEMPELEHACMLLASRAGIDTAVCGLASLAGGERACLTRRMDRIDGRPLHMEDMCQLTDRMTEEKYRGSMERVGKAILAFSSNPGLDAIRFLEVAIFCFVTG
;
A
#
# COMPACT_ATOMS: atom_id res chain seq x y z
N MET A 1 17.94 5.07 18.03
CA MET A 1 18.34 5.41 16.64
C MET A 1 17.11 5.87 15.89
N ASN A 2 17.11 7.09 15.35
CA ASN A 2 16.00 7.57 14.53
C ASN A 2 16.17 7.04 13.09
N ARG A 3 15.23 6.22 12.60
CA ARG A 3 15.27 5.62 11.26
C ARG A 3 14.07 6.09 10.45
N CYS A 4 14.26 6.21 9.13
CA CYS A 4 13.19 6.61 8.24
C CYS A 4 12.13 5.52 8.14
N LEU A 5 10.89 5.91 8.36
CA LEU A 5 9.72 5.02 8.29
C LEU A 5 9.37 4.57 6.86
N ILE A 6 10.16 4.97 5.85
CA ILE A 6 9.98 4.60 4.45
C ILE A 6 11.15 3.75 3.97
N CYS A 7 12.40 4.19 4.11
CA CYS A 7 13.57 3.44 3.61
C CYS A 7 14.33 2.63 4.67
N CYS A 8 14.03 2.84 5.96
CA CYS A 8 14.70 2.25 7.12
C CYS A 8 16.18 2.69 7.33
N ASP A 9 16.68 3.66 6.56
CA ASP A 9 18.00 4.23 6.80
C ASP A 9 17.98 5.24 7.95
N SER A 10 19.14 5.51 8.54
CA SER A 10 19.30 6.49 9.63
C SER A 10 18.89 7.90 9.19
N ILE A 11 18.31 8.66 10.12
CA ILE A 11 17.95 10.07 9.91
C ILE A 11 18.76 10.96 10.85
N ASP A 12 19.28 12.06 10.30
CA ASP A 12 19.87 13.15 11.06
C ASP A 12 18.82 13.80 12.00
N SER A 13 19.27 14.32 13.14
CA SER A 13 18.41 14.91 14.16
C SER A 13 17.53 16.04 13.59
N GLY A 14 16.23 16.04 13.94
CA GLY A 14 15.29 17.11 13.62
C GLY A 14 14.25 16.81 12.54
N ASN A 15 14.27 15.62 11.91
CA ASN A 15 13.19 15.20 11.01
C ASN A 15 12.15 14.32 11.72
N ASP A 16 10.87 14.53 11.40
CA ASP A 16 9.68 13.84 11.95
C ASP A 16 9.56 12.36 11.53
N GLY A 17 10.67 11.61 11.49
CA GLY A 17 10.69 10.19 11.12
C GLY A 17 10.80 9.91 9.62
N TYR A 18 11.04 10.94 8.80
CA TYR A 18 11.15 10.79 7.33
C TYR A 18 12.31 11.60 6.76
N HIS A 19 13.03 11.06 5.76
CA HIS A 19 13.82 11.92 4.89
C HIS A 19 12.90 12.74 3.97
N PRO A 20 13.23 14.00 3.66
CA PRO A 20 12.42 14.82 2.76
C PRO A 20 12.19 14.17 1.37
N LYS A 21 13.19 13.47 0.84
CA LYS A 21 13.07 12.72 -0.42
C LYS A 21 12.08 11.54 -0.33
N CYS A 22 12.05 10.86 0.81
CA CYS A 22 11.18 9.72 1.05
C CYS A 22 9.73 10.19 1.23
N ALA A 23 9.53 11.26 2.01
CA ALA A 23 8.23 11.91 2.15
C ALA A 23 7.68 12.36 0.79
N GLN A 24 8.52 13.00 -0.03
CA GLN A 24 8.12 13.43 -1.38
C GLN A 24 7.67 12.25 -2.25
N ARG A 25 8.34 11.10 -2.14
CA ARG A 25 8.02 9.91 -2.94
C ARG A 25 6.68 9.28 -2.56
N LEU A 26 6.39 9.18 -1.26
CA LEU A 26 5.18 8.55 -0.74
C LEU A 26 3.98 9.52 -0.69
N PHE A 27 4.17 10.71 -0.10
CA PHE A 27 3.10 11.68 0.14
C PHE A 27 2.96 12.74 -0.95
N GLY A 28 3.94 12.87 -1.85
CA GLY A 28 3.96 13.95 -2.83
C GLY A 28 4.40 15.31 -2.27
N ILE A 29 4.82 15.38 -1.00
CA ILE A 29 5.34 16.57 -0.33
C ILE A 29 6.57 16.26 0.53
N ARG A 30 7.48 17.22 0.70
CA ARG A 30 8.76 17.03 1.43
C ARG A 30 8.61 16.96 2.96
N ALA A 31 7.57 17.59 3.51
CA ALA A 31 7.26 17.50 4.93
C ALA A 31 6.14 16.48 5.12
N ALA A 32 6.38 15.41 5.87
CA ALA A 32 5.36 14.40 6.07
C ALA A 32 4.19 14.97 6.89
N PRO A 33 2.94 14.84 6.43
CA PRO A 33 1.78 15.31 7.18
C PRO A 33 1.51 14.37 8.35
N LYS A 34 0.97 14.89 9.45
CA LYS A 34 0.64 14.09 10.63
C LYS A 34 -0.65 13.32 10.41
N LEU A 35 -0.62 12.03 10.75
CA LEU A 35 -1.80 11.18 10.75
C LEU A 35 -2.46 11.22 12.13
N ALA A 36 -3.28 12.25 12.36
CA ALA A 36 -3.90 12.54 13.65
C ALA A 36 -5.16 11.68 13.94
N PHE A 37 -5.12 10.40 13.58
CA PHE A 37 -6.19 9.44 13.88
C PHE A 37 -5.74 8.46 14.94
N THR A 38 -6.65 8.08 15.84
CA THR A 38 -6.43 6.96 16.76
C THR A 38 -6.74 5.64 16.07
N TRP A 39 -6.27 4.54 16.67
CA TRP A 39 -6.57 3.20 16.19
C TRP A 39 -8.08 2.90 16.21
N ASP A 40 -8.77 3.29 17.29
CA ASP A 40 -10.22 3.08 17.44
C ASP A 40 -11.02 3.82 16.36
N GLU A 41 -10.64 5.06 16.06
CA GLU A 41 -11.25 5.86 14.99
C GLU A 41 -11.10 5.17 13.63
N LEU A 42 -9.88 4.71 13.30
CA LEU A 42 -9.62 4.03 12.03
C LEU A 42 -10.40 2.73 11.90
N ASN A 43 -10.51 1.91 12.94
CA ASN A 43 -11.28 0.67 12.87
C ASN A 43 -12.78 0.92 12.77
N ALA A 44 -13.31 1.85 13.57
CA ALA A 44 -14.72 2.23 13.46
C ALA A 44 -15.07 2.73 12.05
N MET A 45 -14.15 3.42 11.38
CA MET A 45 -14.32 3.85 10.01
C MET A 45 -14.14 2.71 9.00
N ALA A 46 -13.16 1.83 9.19
CA ALA A 46 -12.92 0.72 8.29
C ALA A 46 -14.07 -0.29 8.31
N GLU A 47 -14.67 -0.57 9.48
CA GLU A 47 -15.90 -1.36 9.60
C GLU A 47 -17.07 -0.74 8.81
N LYS A 48 -17.24 0.58 8.87
CA LYS A 48 -18.28 1.29 8.10
C LYS A 48 -18.04 1.19 6.60
N THR A 49 -16.79 1.25 6.15
CA THR A 49 -16.42 1.13 4.73
C THR A 49 -16.68 -0.28 4.20
N VAL A 50 -16.32 -1.31 4.97
CA VAL A 50 -16.61 -2.72 4.61
C VAL A 50 -18.12 -2.94 4.47
N ARG A 51 -18.94 -2.38 5.36
CA ARG A 51 -20.41 -2.48 5.29
C ARG A 51 -21.02 -1.72 4.10
N ARG A 52 -20.31 -0.75 3.51
CA ARG A 52 -20.80 0.07 2.39
C ARG A 52 -20.44 -0.50 1.01
N SER A 53 -19.71 -1.62 0.91
CA SER A 53 -19.26 -2.22 -0.36
C SER A 53 -18.45 -1.28 -1.28
N VAL A 54 -17.91 -0.18 -0.72
CA VAL A 54 -17.01 0.75 -1.40
C VAL A 54 -15.59 0.30 -1.08
N THR A 55 -15.13 -0.81 -1.67
CA THR A 55 -13.87 -1.44 -1.23
C THR A 55 -12.93 -1.78 -2.37
N VAL A 56 -11.64 -1.55 -2.11
CA VAL A 56 -10.54 -2.22 -2.80
C VAL A 56 -10.60 -3.72 -2.37
N PRO A 57 -10.23 -4.72 -3.17
CA PRO A 57 -10.36 -6.15 -2.81
C PRO A 57 -9.34 -6.63 -1.75
N GLY A 58 -9.76 -7.32 -0.68
CA GLY A 58 -8.87 -7.84 0.38
C GLY A 58 -9.57 -8.12 1.71
N VAL A 59 -8.99 -8.97 2.57
CA VAL A 59 -9.58 -9.38 3.87
C VAL A 59 -9.28 -8.37 4.99
N GLN A 60 -8.19 -7.61 4.87
CA GLN A 60 -7.80 -6.60 5.85
C GLN A 60 -8.60 -5.29 5.66
N PRO A 61 -9.05 -4.65 6.75
CA PRO A 61 -9.68 -3.34 6.67
C PRO A 61 -8.70 -2.34 6.03
N LYS A 62 -9.19 -1.53 5.10
CA LYS A 62 -8.37 -0.54 4.41
C LYS A 62 -9.15 0.70 4.09
N LEU A 63 -8.44 1.81 4.10
CA LEU A 63 -8.99 3.14 3.95
C LEU A 63 -8.24 3.85 2.83
N SER A 64 -8.97 4.60 2.01
CA SER A 64 -8.36 5.46 1.00
C SER A 64 -8.13 6.84 1.61
N LEU A 65 -6.92 7.35 1.49
CA LEU A 65 -6.52 8.66 2.00
C LEU A 65 -6.23 9.61 0.84
N HIS A 66 -6.70 10.84 0.99
CA HIS A 66 -6.29 11.97 0.18
C HIS A 66 -5.47 12.92 1.04
N LEU A 67 -4.48 13.55 0.43
CA LEU A 67 -3.73 14.60 1.07
C LEU A 67 -4.35 15.94 0.67
N GLU A 68 -5.11 16.55 1.58
CA GLU A 68 -5.64 17.88 1.37
C GLU A 68 -4.52 18.91 1.51
N ARG A 69 -4.21 19.55 0.38
CA ARG A 69 -3.26 20.67 0.33
C ARG A 69 -3.96 21.95 0.75
N THR A 70 -3.62 22.49 1.91
CA THR A 70 -4.22 23.75 2.34
C THR A 70 -3.41 24.90 1.73
N LYS A 71 -3.95 25.60 0.72
CA LYS A 71 -3.32 26.83 0.20
C LYS A 71 -3.52 27.96 1.22
N GLY A 72 -2.63 28.04 2.22
CA GLY A 72 -2.55 29.13 3.19
C GLY A 72 -2.59 28.67 4.65
N GLN A 73 -1.48 28.92 5.36
CA GLN A 73 -1.23 28.86 6.82
C GLN A 73 -1.66 27.63 7.65
N GLY A 74 -2.41 26.67 7.09
CA GLY A 74 -2.70 25.38 7.72
C GLY A 74 -1.66 24.33 7.37
N ALA A 75 -1.35 23.43 8.31
CA ALA A 75 -0.56 22.24 8.00
C ALA A 75 -1.35 21.29 7.09
N ASP A 76 -0.69 20.72 6.08
CA ASP A 76 -1.26 19.68 5.22
C ASP A 76 -1.74 18.51 6.09
N ARG A 77 -2.96 18.02 5.81
CA ARG A 77 -3.62 16.99 6.61
C ARG A 77 -4.09 15.85 5.73
N PHE A 78 -4.00 14.64 6.26
CA PHE A 78 -4.68 13.51 5.64
C PHE A 78 -6.18 13.62 5.89
N THR A 79 -6.96 13.53 4.82
CA THR A 79 -8.39 13.31 4.92
C THR A 79 -8.75 11.94 4.38
N LEU A 80 -9.67 11.30 5.09
CA LEU A 80 -10.26 10.06 4.63
C LEU A 80 -11.25 10.39 3.53
N VAL A 81 -11.00 9.84 2.36
CA VAL A 81 -11.88 9.98 1.20
C VAL A 81 -12.43 8.62 0.82
N GLY A 82 -13.46 8.61 -0.04
CA GLY A 82 -13.92 7.39 -0.69
C GLY A 82 -12.85 6.80 -1.62
N LEU A 83 -13.27 6.17 -2.72
CA LEU A 83 -12.34 5.49 -3.62
C LEU A 83 -11.32 6.41 -4.32
N GLU A 84 -11.37 7.73 -4.16
CA GLU A 84 -10.56 8.70 -4.90
C GLU A 84 -9.18 8.99 -4.29
N GLY A 85 -8.89 8.44 -3.11
CA GLY A 85 -7.62 8.67 -2.42
C GLY A 85 -6.40 8.17 -3.21
N GLU A 86 -5.26 8.85 -3.06
CA GLU A 86 -3.97 8.51 -3.68
C GLU A 86 -3.18 7.48 -2.86
N LEU A 87 -3.54 7.31 -1.58
CA LEU A 87 -2.90 6.42 -0.64
C LEU A 87 -3.91 5.40 -0.11
N ILE A 88 -3.45 4.17 0.10
CA ILE A 88 -4.16 3.13 0.84
C ILE A 88 -3.52 3.04 2.22
N LEU A 89 -4.33 3.24 3.26
CA LEU A 89 -3.95 2.99 4.64
C LEU A 89 -4.43 1.62 5.08
N LYS A 90 -3.52 0.88 5.71
CA LYS A 90 -3.76 -0.40 6.38
C LYS A 90 -3.43 -0.25 7.87
N PRO A 91 -4.45 -0.23 8.76
CA PRO A 91 -4.23 -0.13 10.19
C PRO A 91 -3.72 -1.48 10.75
N PRO A 92 -3.16 -1.48 11.96
CA PRO A 92 -2.82 -2.71 12.65
C PRO A 92 -4.08 -3.45 13.06
N VAL A 93 -4.02 -4.78 13.11
CA VAL A 93 -5.16 -5.63 13.49
C VAL A 93 -4.87 -6.26 14.85
N PRO A 94 -5.85 -6.41 15.76
CA PRO A 94 -5.58 -6.87 17.13
C PRO A 94 -4.89 -8.23 17.19
N LYS A 95 -5.25 -9.12 16.27
CA LYS A 95 -4.69 -10.47 16.16
C LYS A 95 -3.22 -10.46 15.70
N TYR A 96 -2.81 -9.45 14.94
CA TYR A 96 -1.48 -9.30 14.35
C TYR A 96 -1.07 -7.82 14.41
N PRO A 97 -0.68 -7.30 15.59
CA PRO A 97 -0.45 -5.88 15.80
C PRO A 97 0.68 -5.32 14.94
N GLU A 98 1.69 -6.13 14.64
CA GLU A 98 2.87 -5.77 13.83
C GLU A 98 2.68 -6.06 12.32
N MET A 99 1.45 -6.36 11.88
CA MET A 99 1.15 -6.64 10.47
C MET A 99 1.54 -5.49 9.53
N PRO A 100 1.32 -4.19 9.88
CA PRO A 100 1.78 -3.08 9.05
C PRO A 100 3.30 -3.05 8.83
N GLU A 101 4.06 -3.29 9.90
CA GLU A 101 5.52 -3.34 9.88
C GLU A 101 6.04 -4.51 9.07
N LEU A 102 5.42 -5.69 9.23
CA LEU A 102 5.75 -6.88 8.45
C LEU A 102 5.48 -6.64 6.95
N GLU A 103 4.34 -6.03 6.60
CA GLU A 103 4.04 -5.68 5.21
C GLU A 103 5.09 -4.72 4.64
N HIS A 104 5.46 -3.67 5.38
CA HIS A 104 6.48 -2.72 4.96
C HIS A 104 7.86 -3.39 4.80
N ALA A 105 8.22 -4.29 5.71
CA ALA A 105 9.47 -5.04 5.65
C ALA A 105 9.53 -5.93 4.40
N CYS A 106 8.46 -6.69 4.09
CA CYS A 106 8.39 -7.52 2.89
C CYS A 106 8.50 -6.68 1.60
N MET A 107 7.81 -5.55 1.54
CA MET A 107 7.89 -4.64 0.39
C MET A 107 9.29 -4.05 0.21
N LEU A 108 9.96 -3.69 1.31
CA LEU A 108 11.34 -3.22 1.28
C LEU A 108 12.33 -4.31 0.84
N LEU A 109 12.12 -5.56 1.27
CA LEU A 109 12.93 -6.70 0.84
C LEU A 109 12.75 -6.95 -0.66
N ALA A 110 11.50 -6.96 -1.15
CA ALA A 110 11.20 -7.11 -2.58
C ALA A 110 11.86 -6.01 -3.42
N SER A 111 11.72 -4.75 -3.01
CA SER A 111 12.35 -3.62 -3.70
C SER A 111 13.89 -3.73 -3.72
N ARG A 112 14.51 -4.17 -2.62
CA ARG A 112 15.97 -4.40 -2.56
C ARG A 112 16.43 -5.60 -3.38
N ALA A 113 15.54 -6.57 -3.61
CA ALA A 113 15.78 -7.70 -4.51
C ALA A 113 15.59 -7.34 -6.00
N GLY A 114 15.23 -6.09 -6.31
CA GLY A 114 15.02 -5.61 -7.68
C GLY A 114 13.61 -5.85 -8.23
N ILE A 115 12.66 -6.29 -7.39
CA ILE A 115 11.26 -6.45 -7.78
C ILE A 115 10.58 -5.08 -7.77
N ASP A 116 9.82 -4.79 -8.83
CA ASP A 116 9.01 -3.58 -8.91
C ASP A 116 7.88 -3.62 -7.86
N THR A 117 7.93 -2.69 -6.91
CA THR A 117 6.95 -2.60 -5.82
C THR A 117 6.24 -1.24 -5.82
N ALA A 118 5.00 -1.22 -5.32
CA ALA A 118 4.35 0.04 -4.97
C ALA A 118 5.18 0.81 -3.94
N VAL A 119 5.15 2.15 -4.01
CA VAL A 119 5.81 2.98 -3.00
C VAL A 119 5.01 2.87 -1.70
N CYS A 120 5.65 2.37 -0.65
CA CYS A 120 5.02 2.25 0.67
C CYS A 120 5.92 2.71 1.81
N GLY A 121 5.33 2.87 3.00
CA GLY A 121 6.02 3.20 4.23
C GLY A 121 5.08 3.16 5.43
N LEU A 122 5.61 3.45 6.61
CA LEU A 122 4.86 3.49 7.85
C LEU A 122 4.49 4.92 8.24
N ALA A 123 3.36 5.07 8.92
CA ALA A 123 2.96 6.28 9.63
C ALA A 123 2.60 5.98 11.08
N SER A 124 2.97 6.89 11.98
CA SER A 124 2.51 6.85 13.38
C SER A 124 1.08 7.33 13.48
N LEU A 125 0.24 6.55 14.15
CA LEU A 125 -1.07 6.98 14.65
C LEU A 125 -0.91 7.86 15.89
N ALA A 126 -1.99 8.54 16.28
CA ALA A 126 -2.02 9.37 17.48
C ALA A 126 -1.75 8.56 18.77
N GLY A 127 -2.10 7.28 18.79
CA GLY A 127 -1.83 6.35 19.89
C GLY A 127 -0.40 5.77 19.90
N GLY A 128 0.40 6.04 18.87
CA GLY A 128 1.77 5.56 18.73
C GLY A 128 1.92 4.29 17.89
N GLU A 129 0.83 3.59 17.57
CA GLU A 129 0.85 2.42 16.70
C GLU A 129 1.23 2.79 15.26
N ARG A 130 1.62 1.79 14.47
CA ARG A 130 1.97 1.98 13.06
C ARG A 130 0.82 1.58 12.15
N ALA A 131 0.63 2.37 11.10
CA ALA A 131 -0.17 1.99 9.94
C ALA A 131 0.72 1.94 8.70
N CYS A 132 0.44 1.00 7.80
CA CYS A 132 1.13 0.91 6.52
C CYS A 132 0.39 1.78 5.51
N LEU A 133 1.15 2.61 4.80
CA LEU A 133 0.68 3.49 3.74
C LEU A 133 1.29 3.04 2.42
N THR A 134 0.44 2.81 1.43
CA THR A 134 0.86 2.42 0.08
C THR A 134 0.28 3.40 -0.92
N ARG A 135 1.14 3.99 -1.76
CA ARG A 135 0.70 4.82 -2.87
C ARG A 135 0.08 3.96 -3.95
N ARG A 136 -1.07 4.38 -4.43
CA ARG A 136 -1.82 3.70 -5.47
C ARG A 136 -1.11 3.79 -6.82
N MET A 137 -0.99 2.65 -7.49
CA MET A 137 -0.44 2.52 -8.83
C MET A 137 -1.51 2.55 -9.93
N ASP A 138 -2.79 2.43 -9.57
CA ASP A 138 -3.95 2.57 -10.46
C ASP A 138 -4.39 4.03 -10.60
N ARG A 139 -3.51 4.99 -10.32
CA ARG A 139 -3.78 6.43 -10.44
C ARG A 139 -2.58 7.20 -10.96
N ILE A 140 -2.82 8.17 -11.85
CA ILE A 140 -1.83 9.17 -12.30
C ILE A 140 -2.48 10.55 -12.17
N ASP A 141 -1.84 11.44 -11.42
CA ASP A 141 -2.33 12.82 -11.17
C ASP A 141 -3.81 12.87 -10.75
N GLY A 142 -4.20 11.95 -9.84
CA GLY A 142 -5.57 11.79 -9.35
C GLY A 142 -6.53 11.05 -10.29
N ARG A 143 -6.17 10.88 -11.57
CA ARG A 143 -7.01 10.20 -12.55
C ARG A 143 -6.88 8.68 -12.42
N PRO A 144 -8.00 7.94 -12.42
CA PRO A 144 -7.96 6.48 -12.37
C PRO A 144 -7.35 5.89 -13.65
N LEU A 145 -6.56 4.85 -13.49
CA LEU A 145 -6.13 3.94 -14.54
C LEU A 145 -6.92 2.64 -14.43
N HIS A 146 -7.24 2.01 -15.55
CA HIS A 146 -7.85 0.69 -15.53
C HIS A 146 -6.86 -0.32 -14.98
N MET A 147 -7.26 -1.05 -13.93
CA MET A 147 -6.47 -2.08 -13.29
C MET A 147 -7.40 -3.22 -12.89
N GLU A 148 -6.99 -4.44 -13.23
CA GLU A 148 -7.72 -5.67 -12.96
C GLU A 148 -6.82 -6.63 -12.18
N ASP A 149 -7.43 -7.49 -11.37
CA ASP A 149 -6.75 -8.60 -10.73
C ASP A 149 -6.83 -9.89 -11.56
N MET A 150 -6.10 -10.91 -11.11
CA MET A 150 -6.05 -12.20 -11.82
C MET A 150 -7.36 -12.98 -11.74
N CYS A 151 -8.26 -12.72 -10.78
CA CYS A 151 -9.58 -13.33 -10.79
C CYS A 151 -10.41 -12.74 -11.93
N GLN A 152 -10.41 -11.42 -12.09
CA GLN A 152 -11.10 -10.73 -13.17
C GLN A 152 -10.56 -11.18 -14.54
N LEU A 153 -9.23 -11.18 -14.73
CA LEU A 153 -8.60 -11.60 -15.98
C LEU A 153 -8.82 -13.08 -16.34
N THR A 154 -9.23 -13.90 -15.37
CA THR A 154 -9.50 -15.33 -15.59
C THR A 154 -10.97 -15.72 -15.45
N ASP A 155 -11.86 -14.73 -15.48
CA ASP A 155 -13.32 -14.87 -15.34
C ASP A 155 -13.72 -15.68 -14.09
N ARG A 156 -13.06 -15.38 -12.97
CA ARG A 156 -13.29 -16.02 -11.68
C ARG A 156 -13.91 -15.08 -10.68
N MET A 157 -14.79 -15.64 -9.89
CA MET A 157 -15.37 -14.96 -8.75
C MET A 157 -14.32 -14.77 -7.65
N THR A 158 -14.43 -13.71 -6.85
CA THR A 158 -13.42 -13.35 -5.83
C THR A 158 -13.26 -14.45 -4.76
N GLU A 159 -14.32 -15.21 -4.49
CA GLU A 159 -14.35 -16.37 -3.60
C GLU A 159 -13.44 -17.50 -4.07
N GLU A 160 -13.16 -17.57 -5.37
CA GLU A 160 -12.29 -18.58 -5.98
C GLU A 160 -10.82 -18.18 -6.01
N LYS A 161 -10.42 -17.05 -5.41
CA LYS A 161 -9.03 -16.57 -5.45
C LYS A 161 -7.98 -17.58 -4.97
N TYR A 162 -8.36 -18.51 -4.09
CA TYR A 162 -7.49 -19.58 -3.60
C TYR A 162 -7.63 -20.92 -4.37
N ARG A 163 -8.51 -20.98 -5.38
CA ARG A 163 -8.71 -22.15 -6.27
C ARG A 163 -7.93 -22.01 -7.60
N GLY A 164 -6.90 -21.15 -7.60
CA GLY A 164 -5.98 -20.91 -8.70
C GLY A 164 -4.72 -21.77 -8.66
N SER A 165 -3.86 -21.60 -9.66
CA SER A 165 -2.49 -22.13 -9.65
C SER A 165 -1.54 -21.13 -10.29
N MET A 166 -0.26 -21.19 -9.92
CA MET A 166 0.78 -20.35 -10.55
C MET A 166 0.88 -20.62 -12.06
N GLU A 167 0.68 -21.87 -12.49
CA GLU A 167 0.62 -22.24 -13.90
C GLU A 167 -0.52 -21.51 -14.63
N ARG A 168 -1.70 -21.41 -14.01
CA ARG A 168 -2.85 -20.70 -14.60
C ARG A 168 -2.56 -19.21 -14.75
N VAL A 169 -1.97 -18.58 -13.73
CA VAL A 169 -1.57 -17.17 -13.79
C VAL A 169 -0.51 -16.96 -14.88
N GLY A 170 0.50 -17.84 -14.95
CA GLY A 170 1.51 -17.81 -16.02
C GLY A 170 0.91 -17.94 -17.41
N LYS A 171 -0.06 -18.84 -17.62
CA LYS A 171 -0.81 -18.97 -18.89
C LYS A 171 -1.58 -17.71 -19.24
N ALA A 172 -2.23 -17.06 -18.27
CA ALA A 172 -2.94 -15.80 -18.49
C ALA A 172 -1.97 -14.68 -18.89
N ILE A 173 -0.80 -14.57 -18.24
CA ILE A 173 0.25 -13.61 -18.61
C ILE A 173 0.72 -13.85 -20.05
N LEU A 174 1.02 -15.10 -20.41
CA LEU A 174 1.46 -15.43 -21.77
C LEU A 174 0.41 -15.13 -22.84
N ALA A 175 -0.88 -15.20 -22.49
CA ALA A 175 -1.99 -14.96 -23.41
C ALA A 175 -2.34 -13.47 -23.58
N PHE A 176 -2.28 -12.68 -22.51
CA PHE A 176 -2.84 -11.33 -22.48
C PHE A 176 -1.81 -10.21 -22.32
N SER A 177 -0.58 -10.50 -21.87
CA SER A 177 0.45 -9.47 -21.74
C SER A 177 0.91 -8.97 -23.12
N SER A 178 1.19 -7.67 -23.20
CA SER A 178 1.87 -7.06 -24.36
C SER A 178 3.36 -7.41 -24.44
N ASN A 179 3.96 -7.90 -23.35
CA ASN A 179 5.35 -8.39 -23.31
C ASN A 179 5.45 -9.73 -22.54
N PRO A 180 4.90 -10.82 -23.09
CA PRO A 180 4.64 -12.05 -22.35
C PRO A 180 5.91 -12.74 -21.84
N GLY A 181 7.01 -12.70 -22.60
CA GLY A 181 8.28 -13.31 -22.17
C GLY A 181 8.88 -12.62 -20.95
N LEU A 182 8.93 -11.29 -20.94
CA LEU A 182 9.45 -10.53 -19.80
C LEU A 182 8.55 -10.63 -18.58
N ASP A 183 7.23 -10.54 -18.76
CA ASP A 183 6.29 -10.58 -17.65
C ASP A 183 6.17 -11.98 -17.03
N ALA A 184 6.39 -13.04 -17.81
CA ALA A 184 6.50 -14.40 -17.27
C ALA A 184 7.74 -14.55 -16.37
N ILE A 185 8.87 -13.94 -16.74
CA ILE A 185 10.08 -13.93 -15.90
C ILE A 185 9.81 -13.15 -14.61
N ARG A 186 9.25 -11.94 -14.70
CA ARG A 186 8.88 -11.13 -13.52
C ARG A 186 7.93 -11.87 -12.58
N PHE A 187 6.94 -12.57 -13.12
CA PHE A 187 6.03 -13.38 -12.33
C PHE A 187 6.75 -14.52 -11.61
N LEU A 188 7.71 -15.19 -12.27
CA LEU A 188 8.53 -16.21 -11.64
C LEU A 188 9.43 -15.64 -10.53
N GLU A 189 10.02 -14.46 -10.73
CA GLU A 189 10.80 -13.76 -9.71
C GLU A 189 9.97 -13.47 -8.45
N VAL A 190 8.74 -12.97 -8.64
CA VAL A 190 7.78 -12.76 -7.54
C VAL A 190 7.41 -14.08 -6.87
N ALA A 191 7.16 -15.14 -7.64
CA ALA A 191 6.84 -16.47 -7.11
C ALA A 191 7.95 -17.01 -6.21
N ILE A 192 9.20 -16.90 -6.65
CA ILE A 192 10.38 -17.33 -5.91
C ILE A 192 10.55 -16.46 -4.66
N PHE A 193 10.39 -15.15 -4.77
CA PHE A 193 10.47 -14.25 -3.64
C PHE A 193 9.46 -14.63 -2.55
N CYS A 194 8.19 -14.79 -2.90
CA CYS A 194 7.15 -15.22 -1.97
C CYS A 194 7.47 -16.57 -1.33
N PHE A 195 8.01 -17.54 -2.08
CA PHE A 195 8.41 -18.83 -1.52
C PHE A 195 9.51 -18.69 -0.46
N VAL A 196 10.48 -17.81 -0.68
CA VAL A 196 11.63 -17.60 0.23
C VAL A 196 11.24 -16.77 1.46
N THR A 197 10.30 -15.84 1.32
CA THR A 197 9.87 -14.97 2.44
C THR A 197 8.72 -15.54 3.28
N GLY A 198 8.05 -16.60 2.81
CA GLY A 198 6.82 -17.11 3.40
C GLY A 198 5.60 -16.24 3.09
#